data_AF-A0A2T9XWT7-F1
#
_entry.id   AF-A0A2T9XWT7-F1
#
_cell.length_a   1.000
_cell.length_b   1.000
_cell.length_c   1.000
_cell.angle_alpha   90.00
_cell.angle_beta   90.00
_cell.angle_gamma   90.00
#
_symmetry.space_group_name_H-M   'P 1'
#
loop_
_entity.id
_entity.type
_entity.pdbx_description
1 polymer ?
#
loop_
_entity_poly.entity_id
_entity_poly.type
_entity_poly.pdbx_seq_one_letter_code
_entity_poly.pdbx_strand_id
1 'polypeptide(L)'
;MSEIQNELPIPSREDIEKMSFKLAQTYPNSMIPVQFPDFVDNIYNKVYPEYFIYAVLSAGIKHISNDRSTEPIYAKNSLGLFKNEKDSSSPFILWACIFLISYTVDVHDAKINSFSQGNHIFHTFQQRSDHLFSFL
;
A
#
# COMPACT_ATOMS: atom_id res chain seq x y z
N MET A 1 23.66 5.01 4.82
CA MET A 1 23.44 3.62 5.26
C MET A 1 22.18 3.65 6.11
N SER A 2 21.02 3.31 5.55
CA SER A 2 19.75 3.39 6.27
C SER A 2 19.57 2.14 7.11
N GLU A 3 19.55 2.29 8.44
CA GLU A 3 19.20 1.23 9.38
C GLU A 3 17.84 0.64 9.02
N ILE A 4 17.85 -0.60 8.55
CA ILE A 4 16.66 -1.45 8.45
C ILE A 4 16.29 -1.75 9.91
N GLN A 5 15.14 -1.28 10.37
CA GLN A 5 14.68 -1.64 11.71
C GLN A 5 14.35 -3.14 11.73
N ASN A 6 14.71 -3.81 12.84
CA ASN A 6 14.44 -5.22 13.16
C ASN A 6 13.06 -5.69 12.69
N GLU A 7 12.92 -6.99 12.35
CA GLU A 7 11.69 -7.61 11.85
C GLU A 7 10.43 -6.96 12.45
N LEU A 8 9.69 -6.24 11.60
CA LEU A 8 8.51 -5.53 12.04
C LEU A 8 7.37 -6.53 12.30
N PRO A 9 6.51 -6.27 13.30
CA PRO A 9 5.45 -7.19 13.66
C PRO A 9 4.43 -7.29 12.53
N ILE A 10 4.23 -8.49 11.99
CA ILE A 10 3.13 -8.74 11.06
C ILE A 10 1.83 -8.84 11.87
N PRO A 11 0.74 -8.18 11.45
CA PRO A 11 -0.56 -8.26 12.13
C PRO A 11 -1.12 -9.69 12.20
N SER A 12 -2.13 -9.89 13.04
CA SER A 12 -2.84 -11.17 13.09
C SER A 12 -3.51 -11.51 11.75
N ARG A 13 -3.78 -12.80 11.49
CA ARG A 13 -4.45 -13.22 10.26
C ARG A 13 -5.81 -12.54 10.07
N GLU A 14 -6.58 -12.40 11.15
CA GLU A 14 -7.88 -11.71 11.15
C GLU A 14 -7.72 -10.22 10.78
N ASP A 15 -6.67 -9.57 11.28
CA ASP A 15 -6.39 -8.18 10.93
C ASP A 15 -5.94 -8.04 9.47
N ILE A 16 -5.10 -8.95 8.97
CA ILE A 16 -4.69 -8.96 7.55
C ILE A 16 -5.93 -9.13 6.67
N GLU A 17 -6.87 -10.00 7.04
CA GLU A 17 -8.12 -10.20 6.31
C GLU A 17 -8.98 -8.93 6.29
N LYS A 18 -9.26 -8.33 7.46
CA LYS A 18 -10.00 -7.06 7.58
C LYS A 18 -9.34 -5.94 6.77
N MET A 19 -8.02 -5.81 6.89
CA MET A 19 -7.21 -4.85 6.16
C MET A 19 -7.34 -5.07 4.65
N SER A 20 -7.23 -6.32 4.19
CA SER A 20 -7.34 -6.67 2.76
C SER A 20 -8.70 -6.30 2.19
N PHE A 21 -9.79 -6.57 2.92
CA PHE A 21 -11.13 -6.13 2.50
C PHE A 21 -11.25 -4.60 2.42
N LYS A 22 -10.66 -3.86 3.35
CA LYS A 22 -10.67 -2.39 3.33
C LYS A 22 -9.82 -1.81 2.20
N LEU A 23 -8.66 -2.40 1.93
CA LEU A 23 -7.83 -2.05 0.78
C LEU A 23 -8.56 -2.30 -0.53
N ALA A 24 -9.32 -3.39 -0.65
CA ALA A 24 -10.14 -3.67 -1.84
C ALA A 24 -11.23 -2.63 -2.10
N GLN A 25 -11.83 -2.12 -1.02
CA GLN A 25 -12.86 -1.08 -1.08
C GLN A 25 -12.26 0.29 -1.43
N THR A 26 -11.05 0.58 -0.93
CA THR A 26 -10.43 1.91 -1.03
C THR A 26 -9.55 2.05 -2.27
N TYR A 27 -8.82 1.00 -2.63
CA TYR A 27 -7.88 0.94 -3.75
C TYR A 27 -8.15 -0.30 -4.62
N PRO A 28 -9.31 -0.39 -5.29
CA PRO A 28 -9.66 -1.56 -6.09
C PRO A 28 -8.61 -1.87 -7.16
N ASN A 29 -8.02 -0.83 -7.77
CA ASN A 29 -6.96 -0.98 -8.76
C ASN A 29 -5.68 -1.60 -8.18
N SER A 30 -5.34 -1.28 -6.93
CA SER A 30 -4.19 -1.86 -6.24
C SER A 30 -4.43 -3.29 -5.80
N MET A 31 -5.68 -3.77 -5.82
CA MET A 31 -6.07 -5.10 -5.39
C MET A 31 -6.42 -6.03 -6.56
N ILE A 32 -6.22 -5.62 -7.82
CA ILE A 32 -6.35 -6.52 -8.98
C ILE A 32 -4.95 -7.05 -9.33
N PRO A 33 -4.74 -8.38 -9.50
CA PRO A 33 -5.68 -9.50 -9.46
C PRO A 33 -5.58 -10.32 -8.16
N VAL A 34 -5.84 -9.72 -6.98
CA VAL A 34 -5.78 -10.45 -5.70
C VAL A 34 -6.72 -11.66 -5.73
N GLN A 35 -6.17 -12.82 -5.39
CA GLN A 35 -6.93 -13.96 -4.91
C GLN A 35 -6.94 -13.86 -3.38
N PHE A 36 -8.05 -13.39 -2.80
CA PHE A 36 -8.10 -12.99 -1.38
C PHE A 36 -7.59 -14.03 -0.38
N PRO A 37 -7.99 -15.32 -0.47
CA PRO A 37 -7.49 -16.33 0.46
C PRO A 37 -5.97 -16.45 0.41
N ASP A 38 -5.43 -16.59 -0.81
CA ASP A 38 -3.98 -16.70 -1.04
C ASP A 38 -3.25 -15.43 -0.63
N PHE A 39 -3.83 -14.25 -0.88
CA PHE A 39 -3.22 -12.98 -0.51
C PHE A 39 -3.03 -12.85 1.00
N VAL A 40 -4.09 -13.16 1.76
CA VAL A 40 -4.05 -13.13 3.23
C VAL A 40 -3.05 -14.16 3.75
N ASP A 41 -3.11 -15.39 3.24
CA ASP A 41 -2.23 -16.48 3.68
C ASP A 41 -0.77 -16.23 3.31
N ASN A 42 -0.49 -15.67 2.13
CA ASN A 42 0.87 -15.36 1.68
C ASN A 42 1.49 -14.19 2.46
N ILE A 43 0.70 -13.22 2.91
CA ILE A 43 1.18 -12.17 3.82
C ILE A 43 1.45 -12.77 5.20
N TYR A 44 0.49 -13.52 5.76
CA TYR A 44 0.59 -14.08 7.10
C TYR A 44 1.78 -15.05 7.24
N ASN A 45 1.95 -15.93 6.25
CA ASN A 45 3.03 -16.92 6.22
C ASN A 45 4.35 -16.37 5.67
N LYS A 46 4.45 -15.05 5.40
CA LYS A 46 5.64 -14.40 4.81
C LYS A 46 6.13 -15.05 3.51
N VAL A 47 5.21 -15.56 2.69
CA VAL A 47 5.52 -16.18 1.38
C VAL A 47 5.88 -15.11 0.35
N TYR A 48 5.22 -13.95 0.42
CA TYR A 48 5.56 -12.83 -0.44
C TYR A 48 6.90 -12.18 -0.05
N PRO A 49 7.56 -11.50 -1.00
CA PRO A 49 8.76 -10.73 -0.68
C PRO A 49 8.50 -9.72 0.44
N GLU A 50 9.42 -9.60 1.40
CA GLU A 50 9.26 -8.72 2.55
C GLU A 50 9.01 -7.26 2.17
N TYR A 51 9.69 -6.76 1.13
CA TYR A 51 9.47 -5.40 0.64
C TYR A 51 8.03 -5.18 0.20
N PHE A 52 7.39 -6.19 -0.38
CA PHE A 52 6.00 -6.14 -0.83
C PHE A 52 5.05 -6.18 0.37
N ILE A 53 5.29 -7.09 1.33
CA ILE A 53 4.50 -7.16 2.56
C ILE A 53 4.52 -5.81 3.29
N TYR A 54 5.70 -5.20 3.45
CA TYR A 54 5.81 -3.89 4.08
C TYR A 54 5.14 -2.77 3.26
N ALA A 55 5.16 -2.84 1.93
CA ALA A 55 4.41 -1.90 1.11
C ALA A 55 2.90 -1.99 1.38
N VAL A 56 2.34 -3.20 1.38
CA VAL A 56 0.92 -3.45 1.69
C VAL A 56 0.57 -2.93 3.09
N LEU A 57 1.39 -3.26 4.10
CA LEU A 57 1.16 -2.83 5.48
C LEU A 57 1.21 -1.30 5.62
N SER A 58 2.10 -0.61 4.89
CA SER A 58 2.16 0.85 4.93
C SER A 58 0.87 1.53 4.47
N ALA A 59 0.20 0.97 3.47
CA ALA A 59 -1.09 1.48 2.98
C ALA A 59 -2.28 0.99 3.82
N GLY A 60 -2.15 -0.19 4.44
CA GLY A 60 -3.27 -0.92 5.03
C GLY A 60 -3.45 -0.78 6.55
N ILE A 61 -2.37 -0.58 7.33
CA ILE A 61 -2.42 -0.70 8.80
C ILE A 61 -3.41 0.28 9.45
N LYS A 62 -3.65 1.43 8.81
CA LYS A 62 -4.64 2.45 9.22
C LYS A 62 -6.07 1.92 9.32
N HIS A 63 -6.37 0.79 8.68
CA HIS A 63 -7.68 0.16 8.66
C HIS A 63 -7.91 -0.83 9.82
N ILE A 64 -6.85 -1.18 10.55
CA ILE A 64 -6.88 -2.16 11.65
C ILE A 64 -6.31 -1.61 12.95
N SER A 65 -5.50 -0.56 12.89
CA SER A 65 -4.95 0.15 14.03
C SER A 65 -5.26 1.65 13.92
N ASN A 66 -5.62 2.26 15.05
CA ASN A 66 -5.72 3.71 15.16
C ASN A 66 -4.33 4.37 15.24
N ASP A 67 -3.30 3.61 15.59
CA ASP A 67 -1.92 4.08 15.63
C ASP A 67 -1.28 4.01 14.23
N ARG A 68 -1.18 5.18 13.61
CA ARG A 68 -0.56 5.39 12.29
C ARG A 68 0.96 5.55 12.35
N SER A 69 1.56 5.54 13.54
CA SER A 69 3.01 5.77 13.71
C SER A 69 3.87 4.71 13.01
N THR A 70 3.29 3.52 12.77
CA THR A 70 3.96 2.39 12.13
C THR A 70 3.94 2.44 10.59
N GLU A 71 2.99 3.15 9.98
CA GLU A 71 2.90 3.33 8.51
C GLU A 71 4.20 3.83 7.87
N PRO A 72 4.82 4.94 8.33
CA PRO A 72 6.07 5.43 7.74
C PRO A 72 7.24 4.48 7.95
N ILE A 73 7.20 3.67 9.00
CA ILE A 73 8.25 2.67 9.29
C ILE A 73 8.17 1.54 8.27
N TYR A 74 6.96 1.01 8.00
CA TYR A 74 6.72 0.03 6.95
C TYR A 74 7.12 0.57 5.57
N ALA A 75 6.71 1.80 5.23
CA ALA A 75 7.05 2.40 3.94
C ALA A 75 8.58 2.56 3.77
N LYS A 76 9.28 3.02 4.81
CA LYS A 76 10.73 3.19 4.80
C LYS A 76 11.46 1.85 4.67
N ASN A 77 11.03 0.82 5.41
CA ASN A 77 11.62 -0.52 5.33
C ASN A 77 11.36 -1.18 3.98
N SER A 78 10.13 -1.05 3.44
CA SER A 78 9.79 -1.50 2.09
C SER A 78 10.75 -0.89 1.06
N LEU A 79 10.93 0.44 1.09
CA LEU A 79 11.83 1.14 0.16
C LEU A 79 13.31 0.76 0.37
N GLY A 80 13.72 0.50 1.61
CA GLY A 80 15.07 0.04 1.94
C GLY A 80 15.38 -1.34 1.35
N LEU A 81 14.45 -2.28 1.50
CA LEU A 81 14.57 -3.64 0.96
C LEU A 81 14.46 -3.64 -0.57
N PHE A 82 13.51 -2.86 -1.11
CA PHE A 82 13.31 -2.68 -2.55
C PHE A 82 14.59 -2.27 -3.29
N LYS A 83 15.40 -1.38 -2.71
CA LYS A 83 16.65 -0.90 -3.33
C LYS A 83 17.73 -1.97 -3.46
N ASN A 84 17.63 -3.03 -2.67
CA ASN A 84 18.59 -4.14 -2.68
C ASN A 84 18.09 -5.32 -3.52
N GLU A 85 16.86 -5.23 -4.05
CA GLU A 85 16.28 -6.26 -4.91
C GLU A 85 17.00 -6.31 -6.25
N LYS A 86 17.43 -7.51 -6.65
CA LYS A 86 18.21 -7.72 -7.89
C LYS A 86 17.33 -8.11 -9.06
N ASP A 87 16.20 -8.75 -8.78
CA ASP A 87 15.26 -9.15 -9.82
C ASP A 87 14.25 -8.04 -10.11
N SER A 88 14.66 -7.10 -10.96
CA SER A 88 13.82 -5.99 -11.42
C SER A 88 12.61 -6.42 -12.24
N SER A 89 12.52 -7.68 -12.65
CA SER A 89 11.42 -8.21 -13.46
C SER A 89 10.27 -8.79 -12.63
N SER A 90 10.43 -8.83 -11.31
CA SER A 90 9.41 -9.34 -10.40
C SER A 90 8.14 -8.47 -10.43
N PRO A 91 6.95 -9.03 -10.67
CA PRO A 91 5.69 -8.26 -10.68
C PRO A 91 5.39 -7.63 -9.32
N PHE A 92 5.93 -8.19 -8.23
CA PHE A 92 5.77 -7.64 -6.88
C PHE A 92 6.45 -6.27 -6.73
N ILE A 93 7.44 -5.93 -7.55
CA ILE A 93 8.08 -4.60 -7.55
C ILE A 93 7.06 -3.55 -7.97
N LEU A 94 6.41 -3.75 -9.11
CA LEU A 94 5.38 -2.83 -9.60
C LEU A 94 4.24 -2.73 -8.58
N TRP A 95 3.86 -3.87 -8.00
CA TRP A 95 2.77 -3.92 -7.05
C TRP A 95 3.09 -3.20 -5.73
N ALA A 96 4.31 -3.38 -5.20
CA ALA A 96 4.80 -2.63 -4.05
C ALA A 96 4.81 -1.12 -4.33
N CYS A 97 5.24 -0.69 -5.52
CA CYS A 97 5.20 0.72 -5.92
C CYS A 97 3.78 1.28 -5.88
N ILE A 98 2.77 0.54 -6.35
CA ILE A 98 1.37 0.97 -6.31
C ILE A 98 0.92 1.21 -4.85
N PHE A 99 1.22 0.28 -3.93
CA PHE A 99 0.87 0.45 -2.51
C PHE A 99 1.62 1.62 -1.85
N LEU A 100 2.91 1.80 -2.15
CA LEU A 100 3.69 2.94 -1.66
C LEU A 100 3.12 4.26 -2.19
N ILE A 101 2.69 4.32 -3.45
CA ILE A 101 2.02 5.49 -4.01
C ILE A 101 0.72 5.75 -3.26
N SER A 102 -0.14 4.73 -3.06
CA SER A 102 -1.38 4.86 -2.28
C SER A 102 -1.12 5.46 -0.90
N TYR A 103 -0.13 4.92 -0.17
CA TYR A 103 0.30 5.45 1.13
C TYR A 103 0.72 6.93 1.05
N THR A 104 1.55 7.31 0.07
CA THR A 104 2.02 8.70 -0.04
C THR A 104 0.89 9.68 -0.36
N VAL A 105 -0.08 9.28 -1.19
CA VAL A 105 -1.27 10.09 -1.50
C VAL A 105 -2.09 10.30 -0.23
N ASP A 106 -2.32 9.27 0.57
CA ASP A 106 -3.11 9.40 1.80
C ASP A 106 -2.45 10.31 2.84
N VAL A 107 -1.14 10.19 3.02
CA VAL A 107 -0.38 11.05 3.93
C VAL A 107 -0.42 12.50 3.45
N HIS A 108 -0.31 12.70 2.13
CA HIS A 108 -0.39 14.03 1.54
C HIS A 108 -1.80 14.63 1.68
N ASP A 109 -2.85 13.87 1.43
CA ASP A 109 -4.23 14.28 1.61
C ASP A 109 -4.53 14.58 3.09
N ALA A 110 -4.05 13.77 4.03
CA ALA A 110 -4.16 14.08 5.46
C ALA A 110 -3.47 15.42 5.81
N LYS A 111 -2.32 15.70 5.20
CA LYS A 111 -1.57 16.95 5.39
C LYS A 111 -2.27 18.15 4.73
N ILE A 112 -2.79 18.01 3.51
CA ILE A 112 -3.61 19.06 2.85
C ILE A 112 -4.90 19.31 3.64
N ASN A 113 -5.58 18.26 4.11
CA ASN A 113 -6.84 18.39 4.84
C ASN A 113 -6.64 19.02 6.23
N SER A 114 -5.44 18.91 6.81
CA SER A 114 -5.05 19.67 8.02
C SER A 114 -4.72 21.15 7.73
N PHE A 115 -4.58 21.54 6.45
CA PHE A 115 -4.15 22.84 5.97
C PHE A 115 -5.18 23.43 4.97
N SER A 116 -6.47 23.37 5.31
CA SER A 116 -7.63 24.02 4.64
C SER A 116 -7.78 23.93 3.09
N GLN A 117 -8.92 23.37 2.68
CA GLN A 117 -9.61 23.49 1.38
C GLN A 117 -8.88 23.00 0.12
N GLY A 118 -8.90 21.69 -0.10
CA GLY A 118 -8.55 21.05 -1.37
C GLY A 118 -9.79 20.82 -2.25
N ASN A 119 -10.05 21.70 -3.21
CA ASN A 119 -11.12 21.52 -4.20
C ASN A 119 -10.62 21.50 -5.67
N HIS A 120 -9.33 21.24 -5.92
CA HIS A 120 -8.79 21.33 -7.28
C HIS A 120 -8.10 20.08 -7.85
N ILE A 121 -7.74 19.09 -7.03
CA ILE A 121 -6.93 17.95 -7.51
C ILE A 121 -7.80 16.74 -7.87
N PHE A 122 -8.94 16.56 -7.21
CA PHE A 122 -9.87 15.45 -7.45
C PHE A 122 -10.53 15.53 -8.84
N HIS A 123 -10.79 16.74 -9.34
CA HIS A 123 -11.43 16.94 -10.64
C HIS A 123 -10.52 16.55 -11.82
N THR A 124 -9.19 16.67 -11.67
CA THR A 124 -8.24 16.36 -12.74
C THR A 124 -8.00 14.85 -12.91
N PHE A 125 -8.13 14.06 -11.85
CA PHE A 125 -8.00 12.61 -11.91
C PHE A 125 -9.28 11.92 -12.41
N GLN A 126 -10.46 12.39 -11.97
CA GLN A 126 -11.74 11.86 -12.44
C GLN A 126 -11.90 12.05 -13.97
N GLN A 127 -11.58 13.24 -14.46
CA GLN A 127 -11.72 13.62 -15.86
C GLN A 127 -10.75 12.87 -16.81
N ARG A 128 -9.65 12.31 -16.29
CA ARG A 128 -8.73 11.45 -17.05
C ARG A 128 -9.14 9.98 -17.04
N SER A 129 -9.85 9.51 -16.01
CA SER A 129 -10.36 8.13 -15.96
C SER A 129 -11.50 7.93 -16.95
N ASP A 130 -12.42 8.90 -17.07
CA ASP A 130 -13.55 8.85 -18.00
C ASP A 130 -13.09 8.80 -19.48
N HIS A 131 -11.90 9.33 -19.77
CA HIS A 131 -11.32 9.33 -21.11
C HIS A 131 -10.49 8.07 -21.43
N LEU A 132 -10.11 7.29 -20.41
CA LEU A 132 -9.41 6.02 -20.58
C LEU A 132 -10.40 4.84 -20.74
N PHE A 133 -11.59 4.94 -20.15
CA PHE A 133 -12.66 3.95 -20.29
C PHE A 133 -13.54 4.12 -21.55
N SER A 134 -13.35 5.18 -22.35
CA SER A 134 -14.05 5.34 -23.64
C SER A 134 -13.38 4.63 -24.82
N PHE A 135 -12.23 3.96 -24.58
CA PHE A 135 -11.49 3.18 -25.57
C PHE A 135 -11.45 1.67 -25.26
N LEU A 136 -12.27 1.21 -24.31
CA LEU A 136 -12.65 -0.20 -24.12
C LEU A 136 -14.12 -0.36 -24.49
#